data_AF-A0A849ESV5-F1
#
_entry.id   AF-A0A849ESV5-F1
#
_cell.length_a   1.000
_cell.length_b   1.000
_cell.length_c   1.000
_cell.angle_alpha   90.00
_cell.angle_beta   90.00
_cell.angle_gamma   90.00
#
_symmetry.space_group_name_H-M   'P 1'
#
loop_
_entity.id
_entity.type
_entity.pdbx_description
1 polymer ?
#
loop_
_entity_poly.entity_id
_entity_poly.type
_entity_poly.pdbx_seq_one_letter_code
_entity_poly.pdbx_strand_id
1 'polypeptide(L)'
;MTTMNCTSHLTHDELLTALVDTEDLHAGRKEHLRACARCSHDLAQLTFRFTRMGQTARKLAPAPSRPFRLPQRREKPSAFFLRPVWLMGLTAALLLAITIWRPQWMPHTDVPFRMAYDATAERELMARIDELVDDALPKPYQQLSAVNAPVVIVNPMVDEDLINWVVPSIDKNDADKAEKRML
;
A
#
# COMPACT_ATOMS: atom_id res chain seq x y z
N MET A 1 -13.26 3.45 52.00
CA MET A 1 -12.60 3.98 50.79
C MET A 1 -11.21 3.35 50.73
N THR A 2 -11.07 2.24 50.01
CA THR A 2 -9.85 1.43 50.00
C THR A 2 -8.95 1.96 48.89
N THR A 3 -7.88 2.66 49.26
CA THR A 3 -6.81 3.04 48.33
C THR A 3 -6.04 1.78 47.96
N MET A 4 -6.42 1.14 46.86
CA MET A 4 -5.62 0.06 46.27
C MET A 4 -4.31 0.66 45.78
N ASN A 5 -3.22 0.35 46.49
CA ASN A 5 -1.85 0.65 46.08
C ASN A 5 -1.54 -0.15 44.81
N CYS A 6 -1.67 0.50 43.67
CA CYS A 6 -1.32 -0.02 42.36
C CYS A 6 0.20 -0.03 42.20
N THR A 7 0.82 -1.20 42.26
CA THR A 7 2.28 -1.38 42.16
C THR A 7 2.86 -1.12 40.77
N SER A 8 2.02 -0.99 39.74
CA SER A 8 2.43 -0.61 38.38
C SER A 8 1.35 0.26 37.74
N HIS A 9 1.70 1.50 37.40
CA HIS A 9 0.85 2.44 36.68
C HIS A 9 0.98 2.25 35.16
N LEU A 10 0.03 2.77 34.38
CA LEU A 10 0.19 2.82 32.93
C LEU A 10 1.40 3.70 32.57
N THR A 11 2.14 3.27 31.56
CA THR A 11 3.20 4.08 30.96
C THR A 11 2.59 5.25 30.18
N HIS A 12 3.43 6.25 29.86
CA HIS A 12 2.98 7.41 29.09
C HIS A 12 2.42 7.01 27.72
N ASP A 13 3.08 6.07 27.03
CA ASP A 13 2.66 5.59 25.71
C ASP A 13 1.29 4.91 25.77
N GLU A 14 1.00 4.17 26.83
CA GLU A 14 -0.29 3.52 27.02
C GLU A 14 -1.41 4.50 27.36
N LEU A 15 -1.09 5.57 28.08
CA LEU A 15 -2.02 6.68 28.28
C LEU A 15 -2.32 7.40 26.96
N LEU A 16 -1.32 7.54 26.07
CA LEU A 16 -1.51 8.11 24.74
C LEU A 16 -2.34 7.19 23.84
N THR A 17 -2.09 5.88 23.86
CA THR A 17 -2.93 4.91 23.13
C THR A 17 -4.38 4.98 23.62
N ALA A 18 -4.58 4.98 24.95
CA ALA A 18 -5.91 5.09 25.54
C ALA A 18 -6.62 6.43 25.24
N LEU A 19 -5.87 7.49 24.95
CA LEU A 19 -6.42 8.79 24.54
C LEU A 19 -6.97 8.76 23.10
N VAL A 20 -6.29 8.05 22.20
CA VAL A 20 -6.70 7.95 20.78
C VAL A 20 -7.84 6.96 20.62
N ASP A 21 -7.64 5.73 21.11
CA ASP A 21 -8.66 4.70 21.15
C ASP A 21 -8.48 3.85 22.41
N THR A 22 -9.50 3.88 23.26
CA THR A 22 -9.52 3.03 24.46
C THR A 22 -9.60 1.55 24.11
N GLU A 23 -9.99 1.18 22.89
CA GLU A 23 -10.10 -0.22 22.47
C GLU A 23 -8.75 -0.90 22.22
N ASP A 24 -7.74 -0.14 21.82
CA ASP A 24 -6.38 -0.64 21.52
C ASP A 24 -5.58 -1.02 22.77
N LEU A 25 -6.07 -0.68 23.95
CA LEU A 25 -5.41 -1.00 25.21
C LEU A 25 -5.70 -2.45 25.63
N HIS A 26 -4.72 -3.15 26.23
CA HIS A 26 -4.97 -4.51 26.74
C HIS A 26 -6.05 -4.51 27.83
N ALA A 27 -6.94 -5.52 27.85
CA ALA A 27 -8.10 -5.57 28.75
C ALA A 27 -7.77 -5.35 30.24
N GLY A 28 -6.69 -5.96 30.75
CA GLY A 28 -6.23 -5.76 32.14
C GLY A 28 -5.78 -4.33 32.45
N ARG A 29 -5.26 -3.60 31.46
CA ARG A 29 -4.88 -2.18 31.62
C ARG A 29 -6.08 -1.24 31.50
N LYS A 30 -7.11 -1.59 30.71
CA LYS A 30 -8.39 -0.87 30.69
C LYS A 30 -9.05 -0.91 32.07
N GLU A 31 -9.09 -2.09 32.69
CA GLU A 31 -9.66 -2.25 34.02
C GLU A 31 -8.85 -1.49 35.07
N HIS A 32 -7.52 -1.54 34.97
CA HIS A 32 -6.66 -0.72 35.82
C HIS A 32 -6.93 0.77 35.67
N LEU A 33 -7.12 1.27 34.44
CA LEU A 33 -7.41 2.69 34.20
C LEU A 33 -8.73 3.13 34.86
N ARG A 34 -9.72 2.24 34.95
CA ARG A 34 -10.99 2.49 35.65
C ARG A 34 -10.84 2.43 37.17
N ALA A 35 -9.99 1.51 37.68
CA ALA A 35 -9.79 1.31 39.10
C ALA A 35 -8.78 2.29 39.74
N CYS A 36 -7.79 2.76 39.00
CA CYS A 36 -6.71 3.60 39.50
C CYS A 36 -7.01 5.10 39.30
N ALA A 37 -7.22 5.81 40.41
CA ALA A 37 -7.51 7.25 40.41
C ALA A 37 -6.38 8.11 39.81
N ARG A 38 -5.11 7.67 39.92
CA ARG A 38 -3.97 8.39 39.36
C ARG A 38 -3.96 8.30 37.83
N CYS A 39 -4.05 7.08 37.28
CA CYS A 39 -4.04 6.86 35.85
C CYS A 39 -5.24 7.53 35.15
N SER A 40 -6.42 7.53 35.80
CA SER A 40 -7.60 8.23 35.26
C SER A 40 -7.45 9.76 35.32
N HIS A 41 -6.86 10.30 36.39
CA HIS A 41 -6.54 11.72 36.48
C HIS A 41 -5.52 12.15 35.42
N ASP A 42 -4.46 11.37 35.23
CA ASP A 42 -3.41 11.65 34.23
C ASP A 42 -4.00 11.63 32.82
N LEU A 43 -4.85 10.65 32.50
CA LEU A 43 -5.58 10.62 31.23
C LEU A 43 -6.50 11.85 31.07
N ALA A 44 -7.25 12.24 32.10
CA ALA A 44 -8.10 13.43 32.05
C ALA A 44 -7.29 14.72 31.79
N GLN A 45 -6.11 14.85 32.41
CA GLN A 45 -5.23 16.00 32.18
C GLN A 45 -4.68 16.02 30.75
N LEU A 46 -4.29 14.86 30.21
CA LEU A 46 -3.88 14.72 28.81
C LEU A 46 -5.02 15.13 27.86
N THR A 47 -6.23 14.59 28.07
CA THR A 47 -7.41 14.92 27.27
C THR A 47 -7.70 16.42 27.28
N PHE A 48 -7.61 17.07 28.45
CA PHE A 48 -7.81 18.52 28.56
C PHE A 48 -6.78 19.31 27.73
N ARG A 49 -5.50 18.95 27.80
CA ARG A 49 -4.43 19.62 27.04
C ARG A 49 -4.64 19.49 25.53
N PHE A 50 -4.93 18.28 25.04
CA PHE A 50 -5.17 18.04 23.62
C PHE A 50 -6.46 18.71 23.12
N THR A 51 -7.51 18.73 23.94
CA THR A 51 -8.75 19.45 23.60
C THR A 51 -8.51 20.95 23.47
N ARG A 52 -7.75 21.55 24.40
CA ARG A 52 -7.38 22.98 24.33
C ARG A 52 -6.52 23.29 23.11
N MET A 53 -5.59 22.40 22.77
CA MET A 53 -4.77 22.52 21.57
C MET A 53 -5.64 22.45 20.31
N GLY A 54 -6.56 21.47 20.22
CA GLY A 54 -7.49 21.34 19.11
C GLY A 54 -8.42 22.54 18.95
N GLN A 55 -8.89 23.14 20.05
CA GLN A 55 -9.67 24.38 20.01
C GLN A 55 -8.86 25.57 19.49
N THR A 56 -7.61 25.71 19.95
CA THR A 56 -6.71 26.78 19.47
C THR A 56 -6.39 26.59 17.99
N ALA A 57 -6.08 25.36 17.57
CA ALA A 57 -5.84 25.02 16.17
C ALA A 57 -7.05 25.34 15.30
N ARG A 58 -8.27 25.03 15.73
CA ARG A 58 -9.50 25.39 15.00
C ARG A 58 -9.73 26.90 14.88
N LYS A 59 -9.33 27.68 15.90
CA LYS A 59 -9.44 29.15 15.87
C LYS A 59 -8.42 29.80 14.93
N LEU A 60 -7.23 29.19 14.82
CA LEU A 60 -6.15 29.68 13.96
C LEU A 60 -6.21 29.11 12.54
N ALA A 61 -6.91 27.99 12.33
CA ALA A 61 -7.04 27.38 11.02
C ALA A 61 -7.94 28.25 10.12
N PRO A 62 -7.50 28.53 8.87
CA PRO A 62 -8.36 29.20 7.91
C PRO A 62 -9.59 28.34 7.60
N ALA A 63 -10.74 28.98 7.42
CA ALA A 63 -11.95 28.28 7.01
C ALA A 63 -11.70 27.57 5.65
N PRO A 64 -12.10 26.31 5.49
CA PRO A 64 -11.90 25.61 4.23
C PRO A 64 -12.68 26.32 3.13
N SER A 65 -12.00 26.70 2.04
CA SER A 65 -12.61 27.40 0.89
C SER A 65 -13.70 26.56 0.20
N ARG A 66 -13.64 25.23 0.33
CA ARG A 66 -14.61 24.30 -0.24
C ARG A 66 -14.93 23.18 0.75
N PRO A 67 -16.19 22.71 0.80
CA PRO A 67 -16.54 21.54 1.58
C PRO A 67 -15.80 20.32 1.02
N PHE A 68 -14.98 19.67 1.86
CA PHE A 68 -14.33 18.41 1.51
C PHE A 68 -15.41 17.33 1.37
N ARG A 69 -15.68 16.89 0.14
CA ARG A 69 -16.54 15.73 -0.11
C ARG A 69 -15.69 14.48 -0.01
N LEU A 70 -15.83 13.74 1.08
CA LEU A 70 -15.36 12.36 1.13
C LEU A 70 -16.02 11.59 -0.01
N PRO A 71 -15.26 10.80 -0.79
CA PRO A 71 -15.88 9.90 -1.75
C PRO A 71 -16.78 8.96 -0.97
N GLN A 72 -18.10 9.14 -1.09
CA GLN A 72 -19.05 8.15 -0.59
C GLN A 72 -18.65 6.83 -1.22
N ARG A 73 -18.28 5.87 -0.37
CA ARG A 73 -18.09 4.48 -0.76
C ARG A 73 -19.43 4.00 -1.30
N ARG A 74 -19.69 4.23 -2.58
CA ARG A 74 -20.82 3.66 -3.28
C ARG A 74 -20.56 2.17 -3.33
N GLU A 75 -21.17 1.45 -2.40
CA GLU A 75 -21.38 0.02 -2.55
C GLU A 75 -22.24 -0.13 -3.81
N LYS A 76 -21.59 -0.31 -4.97
CA LYS A 76 -22.29 -0.65 -6.21
C LYS A 76 -22.96 -2.00 -5.95
N PRO A 77 -24.29 -2.13 -6.08
CA PRO A 77 -24.92 -3.43 -5.99
C PRO A 77 -24.33 -4.32 -7.09
N SER A 78 -23.74 -5.43 -6.64
CA SER A 78 -23.02 -6.43 -7.42
C SER A 78 -23.95 -7.26 -8.34
N ALA A 79 -24.85 -6.61 -9.07
CA ALA A 79 -25.70 -7.28 -10.05
C ALA A 79 -24.94 -7.61 -11.36
N PHE A 80 -23.77 -7.00 -11.59
CA PHE A 80 -22.98 -7.20 -12.81
C PHE A 80 -22.13 -8.47 -12.81
N PHE A 81 -21.85 -9.05 -11.64
CA PHE A 81 -21.06 -10.29 -11.51
C PHE A 81 -21.86 -11.58 -11.73
N LEU A 82 -23.20 -11.51 -11.75
CA LEU A 82 -24.07 -12.67 -12.04
C LEU A 82 -24.25 -12.93 -13.55
N ARG A 83 -24.01 -11.91 -14.39
CA ARG A 83 -24.07 -12.03 -15.86
C ARG A 83 -23.05 -13.01 -16.46
N PRO A 84 -21.75 -13.01 -16.07
CA PRO A 84 -20.78 -13.95 -16.64
C PRO A 84 -21.03 -15.41 -16.21
N VAL A 85 -21.62 -15.64 -15.02
CA VAL A 85 -21.92 -17.00 -14.52
C VAL A 85 -22.99 -17.66 -15.38
N TRP A 86 -24.02 -16.91 -15.79
CA TRP A 86 -25.06 -17.42 -16.69
C TRP A 86 -24.54 -17.73 -18.09
N LEU A 87 -23.63 -16.89 -18.63
CA LEU A 87 -23.00 -17.18 -19.92
C LEU A 87 -22.16 -18.45 -19.88
N MET A 88 -21.35 -18.64 -18.83
CA MET A 88 -20.53 -19.84 -18.66
C MET A 88 -21.37 -21.10 -18.51
N GLY A 89 -22.46 -21.03 -17.75
CA GLY A 89 -23.40 -22.14 -17.60
C GLY A 89 -24.05 -22.54 -18.94
N LEU A 90 -24.44 -21.56 -19.76
CA LEU A 90 -25.06 -21.82 -21.06
C LEU A 90 -24.07 -22.43 -22.05
N THR A 91 -22.81 -21.94 -22.09
CA THR A 91 -21.77 -22.53 -22.94
C THR A 91 -21.43 -23.97 -22.53
N ALA A 92 -21.36 -24.24 -21.22
CA ALA A 92 -21.08 -25.59 -20.72
C ALA A 92 -22.22 -26.56 -21.04
N ALA A 93 -23.49 -26.13 -20.86
CA ALA A 93 -24.65 -26.93 -21.21
C ALA A 93 -24.73 -27.22 -22.72
N LEU A 94 -24.40 -26.24 -23.57
CA LEU A 94 -24.41 -26.40 -25.01
C LEU A 94 -23.32 -27.38 -25.48
N LEU A 95 -22.11 -27.29 -24.93
CA LEU A 95 -21.03 -28.23 -25.22
C LEU A 95 -21.41 -29.65 -24.79
N LEU A 96 -22.03 -29.81 -23.63
CA LEU A 96 -22.46 -31.11 -23.11
C LEU A 96 -23.61 -31.71 -23.95
N ALA A 97 -24.52 -30.88 -24.44
CA ALA A 97 -25.55 -31.30 -25.38
C ALA A 97 -24.92 -31.76 -26.71
N ILE A 98 -23.96 -31.01 -27.25
CA ILE A 98 -23.27 -31.36 -28.50
C ILE A 98 -22.45 -32.65 -28.35
N THR A 99 -21.74 -32.85 -27.24
CA THR A 99 -20.94 -34.06 -27.03
C THR A 99 -21.80 -35.32 -26.86
N ILE A 100 -22.95 -35.22 -26.20
CA ILE A 100 -23.89 -36.34 -26.05
C ILE A 100 -24.63 -36.65 -27.35
N TRP A 101 -24.94 -35.64 -28.17
CA TRP A 101 -25.65 -35.83 -29.43
C TRP A 101 -24.75 -36.13 -30.64
N ARG A 102 -23.44 -35.86 -30.56
CA ARG A 102 -22.50 -36.16 -31.66
C ARG A 102 -22.35 -37.65 -32.03
N PRO A 103 -22.26 -38.62 -31.09
CA PRO A 103 -21.90 -39.99 -31.44
C PRO A 103 -23.01 -40.76 -32.18
N GLN A 104 -24.23 -40.22 -32.25
CA GLN A 104 -25.36 -40.85 -32.92
C GLN A 104 -25.46 -40.52 -34.42
N TRP A 105 -24.67 -39.55 -34.92
CA TRP A 105 -24.78 -39.04 -36.31
C TRP A 105 -23.49 -39.14 -37.15
N MET A 106 -22.37 -39.62 -36.58
CA MET A 106 -21.12 -39.79 -37.32
C MET A 106 -20.73 -41.27 -37.43
N PRO A 107 -20.65 -41.85 -38.64
CA PRO A 107 -19.97 -43.13 -38.82
C PRO A 107 -18.50 -42.97 -38.41
N HIS A 108 -17.93 -43.97 -37.72
CA HIS A 108 -16.54 -43.96 -37.27
C HIS A 108 -15.59 -43.67 -38.45
N THR A 109 -15.08 -42.45 -38.51
CA THR A 109 -13.88 -42.12 -39.28
C THR A 109 -12.72 -42.04 -38.29
N ASP A 110 -11.93 -43.11 -38.25
CA ASP A 110 -10.61 -43.12 -37.64
C ASP A 110 -9.74 -42.08 -38.35
N VAL A 111 -9.59 -40.90 -37.74
CA VAL A 111 -8.58 -39.93 -38.16
C VAL A 111 -7.38 -40.07 -37.21
N PRO A 112 -6.22 -40.54 -37.70
CA PRO A 112 -5.03 -40.60 -36.85
C PRO A 112 -4.58 -39.17 -36.56
N PHE A 113 -4.43 -38.86 -35.27
CA PHE A 113 -3.76 -37.67 -34.76
C PHE A 113 -2.29 -37.68 -35.23
N ARG A 114 -2.02 -37.18 -36.43
CA ARG A 114 -0.67 -36.91 -36.91
C ARG A 114 -0.28 -35.49 -36.51
N MET A 115 0.43 -35.38 -35.39
CA MET A 115 1.35 -34.27 -35.16
C MET A 115 2.35 -34.25 -36.32
N ALA A 116 2.20 -33.30 -37.25
CA ALA A 116 3.25 -33.01 -38.22
C ALA A 116 4.35 -32.24 -37.47
N TYR A 117 5.33 -32.97 -36.96
CA TYR A 117 6.54 -32.41 -36.37
C TYR A 117 7.41 -31.82 -37.49
N ASP A 118 7.51 -30.49 -37.53
CA ASP A 118 8.35 -29.79 -38.52
C ASP A 118 9.76 -29.60 -37.96
N ALA A 119 10.61 -30.59 -38.21
CA ALA A 119 12.02 -30.57 -37.81
C ALA A 119 12.82 -29.41 -38.42
N THR A 120 12.32 -28.74 -39.46
CA THR A 120 13.01 -27.60 -40.07
C THR A 120 12.78 -26.33 -39.27
N ALA A 121 11.55 -26.10 -38.82
CA ALA A 121 11.20 -24.98 -37.94
C ALA A 121 11.94 -25.04 -36.59
N GLU A 122 12.11 -26.24 -36.05
CA GLU A 122 12.83 -26.41 -34.78
C GLU A 122 14.34 -26.14 -34.92
N ARG A 123 14.97 -26.54 -36.02
CA ARG A 123 16.39 -26.22 -36.28
C ARG A 123 16.63 -24.72 -36.44
N GLU A 124 15.71 -24.01 -37.09
CA GLU A 124 15.80 -22.54 -37.21
C GLU A 124 15.69 -21.86 -35.83
N LEU A 125 14.78 -22.34 -34.97
CA LEU A 125 14.62 -21.82 -33.63
C LEU A 125 15.88 -22.01 -32.77
N MET A 126 16.46 -23.22 -32.80
CA MET A 126 17.67 -23.52 -32.02
C MET A 126 18.88 -22.68 -32.49
N ALA A 127 19.00 -22.43 -33.79
CA ALA A 127 20.07 -21.56 -34.33
C ALA A 127 19.94 -20.10 -33.86
N ARG A 128 18.72 -19.56 -33.75
CA ARG A 128 18.50 -18.22 -33.20
C ARG A 128 18.80 -18.15 -31.71
N ILE A 129 18.54 -19.22 -30.96
CA ILE A 129 18.87 -19.27 -29.54
C ILE A 129 20.39 -19.22 -29.35
N ASP A 130 21.16 -19.98 -30.15
CA ASP A 130 22.63 -19.92 -30.10
C ASP A 130 23.18 -18.53 -30.45
N GLU A 131 22.59 -17.84 -31.43
CA GLU A 131 22.95 -16.44 -31.75
C GLU A 131 22.72 -15.49 -30.56
N LEU A 132 21.64 -15.70 -29.80
CA LEU A 132 21.34 -14.91 -28.59
C LEU A 132 22.23 -15.25 -27.39
N VAL A 133 22.84 -16.45 -27.37
CA VAL A 133 23.79 -16.86 -26.32
C VAL A 133 25.15 -16.20 -26.56
N ASP A 134 25.59 -16.12 -27.81
CA ASP A 134 26.88 -15.50 -28.17
C ASP A 134 26.85 -13.97 -28.11
N ASP A 135 25.72 -13.33 -28.44
CA ASP A 135 25.49 -11.88 -28.26
C ASP A 135 24.27 -11.65 -27.37
N ALA A 136 24.52 -11.67 -26.05
CA ALA A 136 23.49 -11.50 -25.01
C ALA A 136 22.69 -10.20 -25.10
N LEU A 137 23.11 -9.25 -25.95
CA LEU A 137 22.44 -7.98 -26.15
C LEU A 137 22.31 -7.68 -27.65
N PRO A 138 21.13 -7.93 -28.26
CA PRO A 138 20.91 -7.62 -29.66
C PRO A 138 21.28 -6.17 -29.97
N LYS A 139 21.92 -5.93 -31.12
CA LYS A 139 22.37 -4.61 -31.62
C LYS A 139 21.46 -3.40 -31.29
N PRO A 140 20.11 -3.45 -31.38
CA PRO A 140 19.27 -2.32 -31.00
C PRO A 140 19.37 -1.92 -29.52
N TYR A 141 19.73 -2.83 -28.62
CA TYR A 141 19.85 -2.59 -27.18
C TYR A 141 21.29 -2.24 -26.75
N GLN A 142 22.31 -2.50 -27.57
CA GLN A 142 23.70 -2.12 -27.31
C GLN A 142 23.89 -0.60 -27.18
N GLN A 143 23.04 0.21 -27.81
CA GLN A 143 23.08 1.66 -27.68
C GLN A 143 22.63 2.15 -26.29
N LEU A 144 21.86 1.34 -25.55
CA LEU A 144 21.36 1.68 -24.23
C LEU A 144 22.33 1.28 -23.11
N SER A 145 23.18 0.26 -23.33
CA SER A 145 24.15 -0.21 -22.32
C SER A 145 25.41 0.66 -22.24
N ALA A 146 25.71 1.45 -23.27
CA ALA A 146 26.80 2.44 -23.26
C ALA A 146 26.57 3.61 -22.28
N VAL A 147 25.37 3.73 -21.69
CA VAL A 147 25.03 4.74 -20.67
C VAL A 147 25.68 4.44 -19.31
N ASN A 148 26.24 3.24 -19.11
CA ASN A 148 26.90 2.84 -17.85
C ASN A 148 28.43 2.71 -18.01
N ALA A 149 29.08 3.71 -18.60
CA ALA A 149 30.50 3.97 -18.35
C ALA A 149 30.67 4.47 -16.89
N PRO A 150 31.81 4.19 -16.21
CA PRO A 150 31.90 4.08 -14.76
C PRO A 150 31.35 5.30 -14.03
N VAL A 151 30.69 5.05 -12.89
CA VAL A 151 30.38 6.06 -11.87
C VAL A 151 31.70 6.66 -11.39
N VAL A 152 32.22 7.62 -12.14
CA VAL A 152 33.16 8.59 -11.61
C VAL A 152 32.28 9.54 -10.83
N ILE A 153 32.36 9.46 -9.50
CA ILE A 153 31.88 10.53 -8.63
C ILE A 153 32.77 11.74 -8.91
N VAL A 154 32.56 12.41 -10.04
CA VAL A 154 32.98 13.79 -10.22
C VAL A 154 31.80 14.58 -9.70
N ASN A 155 31.91 15.01 -8.44
CA ASN A 155 31.17 16.16 -7.98
C ASN A 155 31.70 17.37 -8.75
N PRO A 156 30.90 17.93 -9.65
CA PRO A 156 30.63 19.36 -9.55
C PRO A 156 29.17 19.65 -9.90
N MET A 157 28.46 20.37 -9.04
CA MET A 157 27.07 20.84 -9.20
C MET A 157 25.96 19.93 -8.66
N VAL A 158 26.20 19.19 -7.58
CA VAL A 158 25.08 18.97 -6.65
C VAL A 158 24.91 20.29 -5.90
N ASP A 159 23.99 21.12 -6.40
CA ASP A 159 23.69 22.44 -5.85
C ASP A 159 23.30 22.29 -4.36
N GLU A 160 23.87 23.12 -3.49
CA GLU A 160 23.53 23.15 -2.05
C GLU A 160 22.01 23.35 -1.87
N ASP A 161 21.35 24.03 -2.80
CA ASP A 161 19.90 24.21 -2.87
C ASP A 161 19.13 22.89 -3.06
N LEU A 162 19.67 21.95 -3.85
CA LEU A 162 19.07 20.62 -4.03
C LEU A 162 19.19 19.79 -2.74
N ILE A 163 20.34 19.87 -2.07
CA ILE A 163 20.57 19.17 -0.80
C ILE A 163 19.63 19.72 0.27
N ASN A 164 19.43 21.05 0.31
CA ASN A 164 18.53 21.69 1.27
C ASN A 164 17.03 21.44 0.98
N TRP A 165 16.69 21.12 -0.28
CA TRP A 165 15.33 20.69 -0.64
C TRP A 165 15.03 19.25 -0.23
N VAL A 166 15.97 18.32 -0.42
CA VAL A 166 15.79 16.90 -0.06
C VAL A 166 15.92 16.67 1.45
N VAL A 167 16.83 17.40 2.11
CA VAL A 167 17.05 17.33 3.55
C VAL A 167 17.03 18.75 4.10
N PRO A 168 15.87 19.24 4.55
CA PRO A 168 15.79 20.56 5.18
C PRO A 168 16.73 20.59 6.38
N SER A 169 17.77 21.42 6.33
CA SER A 169 18.63 21.62 7.50
C SER A 169 17.81 22.31 8.59
N ILE A 170 17.66 21.68 9.75
CA ILE A 170 17.06 22.33 10.93
C ILE A 170 18.08 23.35 11.43
N ASP A 171 18.00 24.55 10.91
CA ASP A 171 18.93 25.61 11.27
C ASP A 171 18.65 26.06 12.71
N LYS A 172 19.69 26.11 13.55
CA LYS A 172 19.59 26.44 14.99
C LYS A 172 19.25 27.91 15.27
N ASN A 173 18.95 28.69 14.22
CA ASN A 173 18.72 30.13 14.32
C ASN A 173 17.25 30.51 14.58
N ASP A 174 16.32 29.56 14.48
CA ASP A 174 14.91 29.79 14.85
C ASP A 174 14.66 29.67 16.36
N ALA A 175 15.62 29.13 17.12
CA ALA A 175 15.56 29.10 18.58
C ALA A 175 15.79 30.50 19.19
N ASP A 176 16.67 31.32 18.60
CA ASP A 176 17.07 32.62 19.16
C ASP A 176 16.07 33.75 18.80
N LYS A 177 15.32 33.58 17.70
CA LYS A 177 14.31 34.57 17.26
C LYS A 177 12.99 34.45 18.02
N ALA A 178 12.71 33.29 18.63
CA ALA A 178 11.56 33.09 19.51
C ALA A 178 11.78 33.70 20.91
N GLU A 179 13.01 33.71 21.40
CA GLU A 179 13.35 34.26 22.72
C GLU A 179 13.39 35.80 22.71
N LYS A 180 13.86 36.41 21.63
CA LYS A 180 13.98 37.89 21.52
C LYS A 180 12.66 38.63 21.22
N ARG A 181 11.55 37.93 21.02
CA ARG A 181 10.21 38.52 20.85
C ARG A 181 9.34 38.48 22.12
N MET A 182 9.87 37.96 23.23
CA MET A 182 9.18 37.91 24.53
C MET A 182 9.79 38.83 25.60
N LEU A 183 10.74 39.70 25.22
CA LEU A 183 11.22 40.83 26.03
C LEU A 183 10.80 42.15 25.40
#